data_AF-A0A2P4P5L9-F1
#
_entry.id   AF-A0A2P4P5L9-F1
#
_cell.length_a   1.000
_cell.length_b   1.000
_cell.length_c   1.000
_cell.angle_alpha   90.00
_cell.angle_beta   90.00
_cell.angle_gamma   90.00
#
_symmetry.space_group_name_H-M   'P 1'
#
loop_
_entity.id
_entity.type
_entity.pdbx_description
1 polymer ?
#
loop_
_entity_poly.entity_id
_entity_poly.type
_entity_poly.pdbx_seq_one_letter_code
_entity_poly.pdbx_strand_id
1 'polypeptide(L)' 'MAAKGGNVDAQKRLASLYEKGEGTNIDIDSAIYWYKKVIENGYQEVKENLDNLLSQQNVK' A
#
# COMPACT_ATOMS: atom_id res chain seq x y z
N MET A 1 -18.06 -14.66 -9.85
CA MET A 1 -16.63 -14.39 -9.56
C MET A 1 -16.17 -13.24 -10.46
N ALA A 2 -16.28 -11.99 -10.01
CA ALA A 2 -15.79 -10.82 -10.74
C ALA A 2 -15.67 -9.66 -9.74
N ALA A 3 -14.66 -8.81 -9.90
CA ALA A 3 -14.37 -7.59 -9.12
C ALA A 3 -13.35 -7.66 -7.96
N LYS A 4 -12.45 -8.67 -7.87
CA LYS A 4 -11.30 -8.56 -6.94
C LYS A 4 -10.09 -7.82 -7.55
N GLY A 5 -9.76 -8.03 -8.82
CA GLY A 5 -8.58 -7.43 -9.45
C GLY A 5 -8.61 -5.89 -9.55
N GLY A 6 -9.70 -5.33 -10.08
CA GLY A 6 -9.80 -3.87 -10.27
C GLY A 6 -9.83 -3.05 -8.97
N ASN A 7 -10.23 -3.65 -7.85
CA ASN A 7 -10.17 -3.00 -6.54
C ASN A 7 -8.73 -2.98 -6.01
N VAL A 8 -7.97 -4.05 -6.25
CA VAL A 8 -6.58 -4.20 -5.80
C VAL A 8 -5.66 -3.22 -6.51
N ASP A 9 -5.79 -3.05 -7.83
CA ASP A 9 -4.99 -2.07 -8.56
C ASP A 9 -5.23 -0.64 -8.06
N ALA A 10 -6.49 -0.30 -7.74
CA ALA A 10 -6.85 0.99 -7.16
C ALA A 10 -6.27 1.16 -5.74
N GLN A 11 -6.36 0.14 -4.89
CA GLN A 11 -5.78 0.14 -3.54
C GLN A 11 -4.25 0.29 -3.59
N LYS A 12 -3.58 -0.42 -4.50
CA LYS A 12 -2.13 -0.31 -4.75
C LYS A 12 -1.73 1.10 -5.14
N ARG A 13 -2.47 1.68 -6.08
CA ARG A 13 -2.20 3.04 -6.55
C ARG A 13 -2.39 4.05 -5.43
N LEU A 14 -3.44 3.91 -4.64
CA LEU A 14 -3.70 4.76 -3.48
C LEU A 14 -2.58 4.66 -2.43
N ALA A 15 -2.12 3.45 -2.12
CA ALA A 15 -0.99 3.24 -1.22
C ALA A 15 0.28 3.96 -1.71
N SER A 16 0.58 3.88 -3.01
CA SER A 16 1.75 4.56 -3.60
C SER A 16 1.62 6.08 -3.62
N LEU A 17 0.40 6.62 -3.76
CA LEU A 17 0.16 8.07 -3.66
C LEU A 17 0.46 8.59 -2.25
N TYR A 18 0.03 7.85 -1.23
CA TYR A 18 0.34 8.18 0.17
C TYR A 18 1.83 8.02 0.50
N GLU A 19 2.49 7.00 -0.06
CA GLU A 19 3.94 6.80 0.06
C GLU A 19 4.72 7.97 -0.54
N LYS A 20 4.35 8.43 -1.74
CA LYS A 20 5.10 9.47 -2.48
C LYS A 20 4.66 10.90 -2.15
N GLY A 21 3.48 11.09 -1.60
CA GLY A 21 2.89 12.42 -1.45
C GLY A 21 2.53 13.07 -2.79
N GLU A 22 2.23 12.28 -3.82
CA GLU A 22 1.81 12.82 -5.12
C GLU A 22 0.36 13.29 -5.03
N GLY A 23 0.15 14.61 -4.92
CA GLY A 23 -1.18 15.21 -4.80
C GLY A 23 -1.80 15.16 -3.40
N THR A 24 -1.05 14.68 -2.40
CA THR A 24 -1.42 14.68 -0.97
C THR A 24 -0.16 14.80 -0.11
N ASN A 25 -0.29 15.01 1.20
CA ASN A 25 0.84 14.85 2.12
C ASN A 25 1.28 13.38 2.17
N ILE A 26 2.58 13.16 2.35
CA ILE A 26 3.15 11.84 2.62
C ILE A 26 2.51 11.30 3.90
N ASP A 27 1.91 10.12 3.81
CA ASP A 27 1.29 9.41 4.92
C ASP A 27 1.65 7.93 4.85
N ILE A 28 2.76 7.61 5.50
CA ILE A 28 3.31 6.25 5.54
C ILE A 28 2.36 5.28 6.26
N ASP A 29 1.63 5.75 7.28
CA ASP A 29 0.67 4.93 8.02
C ASP A 29 -0.52 4.53 7.13
N SER A 30 -1.05 5.49 6.36
CA SER A 30 -2.09 5.23 5.36
C SER A 30 -1.59 4.30 4.25
N ALA A 31 -0.36 4.49 3.75
CA ALA A 31 0.23 3.61 2.73
C ALA A 31 0.33 2.15 3.24
N ILE A 32 0.82 1.96 4.47
CA ILE A 32 0.90 0.66 5.14
C ILE A 32 -0.49 0.01 5.28
N TYR A 33 -1.51 0.77 5.69
CA TYR A 33 -2.87 0.29 5.82
C TYR A 33 -3.42 -0.27 4.49
N TRP A 34 -3.26 0.47 3.39
CA TRP A 34 -3.73 0.04 2.08
C TRP A 34 -2.95 -1.15 1.54
N TYR A 35 -1.63 -1.20 1.73
CA TYR A 35 -0.84 -2.37 1.35
C TYR A 35 -1.24 -3.64 2.11
N LYS A 36 -1.54 -3.54 3.41
CA LYS A 36 -2.09 -4.68 4.17
C LYS A 36 -3.43 -5.17 3.60
N LYS A 37 -4.33 -4.26 3.24
CA LYS A 37 -5.62 -4.62 2.60
C LYS A 37 -5.44 -5.36 1.28
N VAL A 38 -4.45 -4.99 0.48
CA VAL A 38 -4.14 -5.69 -0.78
C VAL A 38 -3.66 -7.12 -0.50
N ILE A 39 -2.80 -7.31 0.51
CA ILE A 39 -2.32 -8.63 0.95
C ILE A 39 -3.48 -9.49 1.51
N GLU A 40 -4.39 -8.91 2.30
CA GLU A 40 -5.60 -9.58 2.81
C GLU A 40 -6.50 -10.11 1.67
N ASN A 41 -6.48 -9.45 0.51
CA ASN A 41 -7.21 -9.91 -0.67
C ASN A 41 -6.52 -11.06 -1.44
N GLY A 42 -5.33 -11.49 -0.98
CA GLY A 42 -4.53 -12.56 -1.58
C GLY A 42 -3.42 -12.07 -2.51
N TYR A 43 -3.22 -10.75 -2.61
CA TYR A 43 -2.27 -10.14 -3.54
C TYR A 43 -1.00 -9.73 -2.80
N GLN A 44 -0.02 -10.63 -2.80
CA GLN A 44 1.25 -10.44 -2.08
C GLN A 44 2.29 -9.62 -2.85
N GLU A 45 1.98 -9.17 -4.07
CA GLU A 45 2.88 -8.37 -4.89
C GLU A 45 3.31 -7.04 -4.25
N VAL A 46 2.56 -6.54 -3.27
CA VAL A 46 2.87 -5.31 -2.54
C VAL A 46 3.72 -5.54 -1.29
N LYS A 47 4.03 -6.79 -0.98
CA LYS A 47 4.72 -7.15 0.26
C LYS A 47 6.10 -6.50 0.34
N GLU A 48 6.84 -6.41 -0.77
CA GLU A 48 8.13 -5.73 -0.81
C GLU A 48 8.00 -4.23 -0.48
N ASN A 49 6.99 -3.55 -1.02
CA ASN A 49 6.70 -2.15 -0.68
C ASN A 49 6.33 -1.99 0.80
N LEU A 50 5.48 -2.88 1.32
CA LEU A 50 5.11 -2.87 2.74
C LEU A 50 6.32 -3.08 3.64
N ASP A 51 7.17 -4.07 3.35
CA ASP A 51 8.36 -4.39 4.12
C ASP A 51 9.37 -3.23 4.10
N ASN A 52 9.52 -2.53 2.97
CA ASN A 52 10.32 -1.32 2.87
C ASN A 52 9.79 -0.20 3.77
N LEU A 53 8.48 0.06 3.76
CA LEU A 53 7.87 1.11 4.59
C LEU A 53 7.97 0.80 6.09
N LEU A 54 7.77 -0.46 6.47
CA LEU A 54 7.93 -0.92 7.85
C LEU A 54 9.40 -0.85 8.30
N SER A 55 10.33 -1.14 7.40
CA SER A 55 11.77 -1.01 7.67
C SER A 55 12.16 0.45 7.88
N GLN A 56 11.58 1.39 7.12
CA GLN A 56 11.81 2.82 7.29
C GLN A 56 11.21 3.39 8.59
N GLN A 57 10.10 2.84 9.10
CA GLN A 57 9.52 3.26 10.39
C GLN A 57 10.37 2.87 11.60
N ASN A 58 11.12 1.76 11.53
CA ASN A 58 11.93 1.25 12.64
C ASN A 58 13.30 1.94 12.80
N VAL A 59 13.61 2.96 11.99
CA VAL A 59 14.87 3.73 12.08
C VAL A 59 14.70 5.06 12.82
N LYS A 60 13.57 5.26 13.53
CA LYS A 60 13.34 6.45 14.37
C LYS A 60 13.74 6.25 15.82
#